data_AF-A0A4Z1H4B6-F1
#
_entry.id   AF-A0A4Z1H4B6-F1
#
_cell.length_a   1.000
_cell.length_b   1.000
_cell.length_c   1.000
_cell.angle_alpha   90.00
_cell.angle_beta   90.00
_cell.angle_gamma   90.00
#
_symmetry.space_group_name_H-M   'P 1'
#
loop_
_entity.id
_entity.type
_entity.pdbx_description
1 polymer ?
#
loop_
_entity_poly.entity_id
_entity_poly.type
_entity_poly.pdbx_seq_one_letter_code
_entity_poly.pdbx_strand_id
1 'polypeptide(L)'
;MLSIDPPSDLPPPLYKQSPCLCPHPIQPPSQHFRDTGTRKASPKNVLSERSLRSFEPTMSSEIDVFLKLFLDTNNAVVNMSPLCERLTTDVAGQLAFRQPLDTQTEERNRAFPRAMISMNGLVSISSE
;
A
#
# COMPACT_ATOMS: atom_id res chain seq x y z
N MET A 1 46.15 25.08 -12.10
CA MET A 1 45.17 23.98 -12.28
C MET A 1 43.91 24.59 -12.85
N LEU A 2 43.46 24.08 -14.00
CA LEU A 2 42.39 24.66 -14.81
C LEU A 2 41.05 24.60 -14.07
N SER A 3 40.48 25.76 -13.74
CA SER A 3 39.05 25.93 -13.52
C SER A 3 38.36 25.70 -14.85
N ILE A 4 37.56 24.65 -14.94
CA ILE A 4 36.62 24.47 -16.05
C ILE A 4 35.32 25.09 -15.57
N ASP A 5 35.10 26.35 -15.95
CA ASP A 5 33.78 26.97 -15.84
C ASP A 5 32.82 26.22 -16.78
N PRO A 6 31.63 25.81 -16.32
CA PRO A 6 30.62 25.23 -17.21
C PRO A 6 30.08 26.33 -18.17
N PRO A 7 29.82 25.99 -19.44
CA PRO A 7 29.37 26.97 -20.43
C PRO A 7 28.00 27.56 -20.08
N SER A 8 28.00 28.88 -19.91
CA SER A 8 26.85 29.77 -19.70
C SER A 8 26.01 29.91 -20.97
N ASP A 9 25.30 28.87 -21.40
CA ASP A 9 24.33 28.99 -22.51
C ASP A 9 23.27 27.87 -22.51
N LEU A 10 22.70 27.59 -21.35
CA LEU A 10 21.44 26.85 -21.26
C LEU A 10 20.30 27.83 -20.93
N PRO A 11 19.24 27.90 -21.75
CA PRO A 11 18.08 28.71 -21.43
C PRO A 11 17.48 28.21 -20.10
N PRO A 12 17.01 29.11 -19.22
CA PRO A 12 16.39 28.70 -17.97
C PRO A 12 15.20 27.77 -18.27
N PRO A 13 14.99 26.70 -17.49
CA PRO A 13 13.81 25.87 -17.68
C PRO A 13 12.58 26.76 -17.52
N LEU A 14 11.79 26.88 -18.59
CA LEU A 14 10.44 27.40 -18.56
C LEU A 14 9.61 26.45 -17.70
N TYR A 15 9.70 26.61 -16.37
CA TYR A 15 8.66 26.13 -15.48
C TYR A 15 7.44 26.98 -15.83
N LYS A 16 6.64 26.51 -16.77
CA LYS A 16 5.25 26.93 -16.78
C LYS A 16 4.69 26.44 -15.45
N GLN A 17 4.38 27.39 -14.56
CA GLN A 17 3.42 27.21 -13.49
C GLN A 17 2.12 26.77 -14.16
N SER A 18 1.99 25.47 -14.40
CA SER A 18 0.69 24.84 -14.53
C SER A 18 -0.01 25.08 -13.20
N PRO A 19 -1.18 25.74 -13.18
CA PRO A 19 -1.99 25.79 -11.97
C PRO A 19 -2.17 24.35 -11.51
N CYS A 20 -1.97 24.11 -10.22
CA CYS A 20 -2.29 22.82 -9.60
C CYS A 20 -3.75 22.53 -9.94
N LEU A 21 -3.99 21.73 -10.98
CA LEU A 21 -5.33 21.26 -11.29
C LEU A 21 -5.59 20.22 -10.20
N CYS A 22 -6.20 20.66 -9.11
CA CYS A 22 -6.75 19.76 -8.11
C CYS A 22 -7.57 18.72 -8.89
N PRO A 23 -7.30 17.42 -8.76
CA PRO A 23 -8.20 16.41 -9.29
C PRO A 23 -9.53 16.65 -8.59
N HIS A 24 -10.51 17.22 -9.30
CA HIS A 24 -11.87 17.27 -8.81
C HIS A 24 -12.28 15.81 -8.53
N PRO A 25 -12.74 15.46 -7.32
CA PRO A 25 -13.35 14.18 -7.11
C PRO A 25 -14.52 14.09 -8.09
N ILE A 26 -14.50 13.09 -8.98
CA ILE A 26 -15.68 12.73 -9.76
C ILE A 26 -16.73 12.34 -8.73
N GLN A 27 -17.62 13.27 -8.38
CA GLN A 27 -18.77 12.97 -7.54
C GLN A 27 -19.68 12.08 -8.38
N PRO A 28 -19.94 10.83 -7.98
CA PRO A 28 -21.01 10.07 -8.61
C PRO A 28 -22.32 10.86 -8.43
N PRO A 29 -23.25 10.79 -9.40
CA PRO A 29 -24.49 11.55 -9.36
C PRO A 29 -25.21 11.29 -8.05
N SER A 30 -25.56 12.39 -7.36
CA SER A 30 -26.17 12.39 -6.04
C SER A 30 -27.54 11.70 -6.07
N GLN A 31 -27.55 10.40 -5.76
CA GLN A 31 -28.76 9.70 -5.38
C GLN A 31 -29.10 10.14 -3.96
N HIS A 32 -30.18 10.88 -3.83
CA HIS A 32 -30.76 11.31 -2.56
C HIS A 32 -31.36 10.09 -1.84
N PHE A 33 -30.51 9.20 -1.32
CA PHE A 33 -30.95 8.09 -0.48
C PHE A 33 -30.97 8.58 0.97
N ARG A 34 -32.17 8.78 1.52
CA ARG A 34 -32.37 9.05 2.94
C ARG A 34 -32.09 7.75 3.70
N ASP A 35 -30.90 7.63 4.28
CA ASP A 35 -30.57 6.51 5.18
C ASP A 35 -30.91 6.88 6.62
N THR A 36 -31.93 6.21 7.15
CA THR A 36 -32.21 6.18 8.59
C THR A 36 -31.30 5.16 9.24
N GLY A 37 -30.37 5.67 10.05
CA GLY A 37 -29.71 5.00 11.17
C GLY A 37 -29.48 3.49 11.11
N THR A 38 -28.42 3.04 10.44
CA THR A 38 -27.53 1.99 10.98
C THR A 38 -26.10 2.27 10.48
N ARG A 39 -25.14 2.48 11.40
CA ARG A 39 -23.72 2.68 11.02
C ARG A 39 -23.13 1.35 10.55
N LYS A 40 -23.41 0.97 9.31
CA LYS A 40 -22.67 -0.10 8.62
C LYS A 40 -21.28 0.47 8.30
N ALA A 41 -20.22 -0.19 8.79
CA ALA A 41 -18.85 0.19 8.48
C ALA A 41 -18.64 0.04 6.97
N SER A 42 -18.56 1.16 6.25
CA SER A 42 -18.19 1.17 4.83
C SER A 42 -16.68 0.99 4.69
N PRO A 43 -16.16 0.42 3.58
CA PRO A 43 -14.71 0.27 3.34
C PRO A 43 -13.92 1.58 3.48
N LYS A 44 -14.57 2.73 3.24
CA LYS A 44 -14.00 4.08 3.42
C LYS A 44 -13.58 4.38 4.86
N ASN A 45 -14.21 3.76 5.86
CA ASN A 45 -13.89 4.02 7.26
C ASN A 45 -12.63 3.27 7.72
N VAL A 46 -12.36 2.10 7.14
CA VAL A 46 -11.16 1.28 7.42
C VAL A 46 -9.90 1.97 6.92
N LEU A 47 -9.98 2.65 5.78
CA LEU A 47 -8.87 3.41 5.18
C LEU A 47 -8.91 4.91 5.50
N SER A 48 -9.62 5.31 6.56
CA SER A 48 -9.60 6.71 7.01
C SER A 48 -8.22 7.09 7.53
N GLU A 49 -7.84 8.37 7.41
CA GLU A 49 -6.53 8.86 7.89
C GLU A 49 -6.29 8.50 9.37
N ARG A 50 -7.33 8.64 10.21
CA ARG A 50 -7.26 8.27 11.62
C ARG A 50 -6.99 6.77 11.82
N SER A 51 -7.63 5.91 11.02
CA SER A 51 -7.43 4.46 11.07
C SER A 51 -6.00 4.10 10.66
N LEU A 52 -5.49 4.69 9.56
CA LEU A 52 -4.13 4.47 9.07
C LEU A 52 -3.07 4.96 10.07
N ARG A 53 -3.26 6.14 10.68
CA ARG A 53 -2.37 6.63 11.75
C ARG A 53 -2.34 5.69 12.97
N SER A 54 -3.50 5.15 13.36
CA SER A 54 -3.56 4.17 14.45
C SER A 54 -2.96 2.81 14.11
N PHE A 55 -2.85 2.50 12.81
CA PHE A 55 -2.32 1.24 12.30
C PHE A 55 -0.81 1.29 12.02
N GLU A 56 -0.23 2.49 11.87
CA GLU A 56 1.21 2.66 11.61
C GLU A 56 2.11 1.86 12.57
N PRO A 57 1.89 1.85 13.90
CA PRO A 57 2.74 1.06 14.80
C PRO A 57 2.70 -0.45 14.51
N THR A 58 1.54 -0.96 14.09
CA THR A 58 1.35 -2.36 13.69
C THR A 58 2.10 -2.65 12.39
N MET A 59 2.00 -1.77 11.39
CA MET A 59 2.74 -1.91 10.13
C MET A 59 4.25 -1.91 10.38
N SER A 60 4.75 -1.02 11.24
CA SER A 60 6.16 -0.95 11.62
C SER A 60 6.63 -2.25 12.30
N SER A 61 5.82 -2.85 13.17
CA SER A 61 6.12 -4.16 13.76
C SER A 61 6.23 -5.28 12.72
N GLU A 62 5.37 -5.30 11.70
CA GLU A 62 5.47 -6.30 10.61
C GLU A 62 6.74 -6.12 9.77
N ILE A 63 7.17 -4.86 9.55
CA ILE A 63 8.42 -4.54 8.87
C ILE A 63 9.63 -5.00 9.71
N ASP A 64 9.59 -4.84 11.03
CA ASP A 64 10.67 -5.30 11.91
C ASP A 64 10.84 -6.83 11.83
N VAL A 65 9.74 -7.58 11.79
CA VAL A 65 9.76 -9.04 11.57
C VAL A 65 10.37 -9.37 10.22
N PHE A 66 9.94 -8.68 9.16
CA PHE A 66 10.49 -8.86 7.81
C PHE A 66 11.99 -8.64 7.78
N LEU A 67 12.47 -7.54 8.36
CA LEU A 67 13.89 -7.18 8.39
C LEU A 67 14.70 -8.20 9.17
N LYS A 68 14.19 -8.70 10.31
CA LYS A 68 14.84 -9.77 11.06
C LYS A 68 14.99 -11.03 10.22
N LEU A 69 13.91 -11.49 9.59
CA LEU A 69 13.94 -12.67 8.72
C LEU A 69 14.89 -12.49 7.53
N PHE A 70 14.96 -11.27 6.98
CA PHE A 70 15.88 -10.95 5.90
C PHE A 70 17.34 -10.98 6.36
N LEU A 71 17.66 -10.38 7.51
CA LEU A 71 19.02 -10.36 8.04
C LEU A 71 19.52 -11.75 8.45
N ASP A 72 18.62 -12.63 8.91
CA ASP A 72 18.94 -14.03 9.26
C ASP A 72 19.43 -14.86 8.06
N THR A 73 19.24 -14.37 6.82
CA THR A 73 19.73 -15.04 5.61
C THR A 73 21.24 -14.87 5.36
N ASN A 74 21.95 -14.12 6.21
CA ASN A 74 23.42 -13.99 6.21
C ASN A 74 24.03 -13.63 4.83
N ASN A 75 23.38 -12.71 4.09
CA ASN A 75 23.77 -12.28 2.73
C ASN A 75 23.72 -13.38 1.66
N ALA A 76 22.96 -14.46 1.89
CA ALA A 76 22.63 -15.39 0.82
C ALA A 76 21.80 -14.68 -0.27
N VAL A 77 21.81 -15.24 -1.49
CA VAL A 77 20.87 -14.80 -2.53
C VAL A 77 19.48 -15.26 -2.12
N VAL A 78 18.60 -14.31 -1.79
CA VAL A 78 17.24 -14.57 -1.35
C VAL A 78 16.24 -14.20 -2.44
N ASN A 79 15.23 -15.05 -2.65
CA ASN A 79 14.07 -14.66 -3.43
C ASN A 79 13.19 -13.72 -2.60
N MET A 80 13.13 -12.44 -2.99
CA MET A 80 12.37 -11.41 -2.28
C MET A 80 10.87 -11.53 -2.48
N SER A 81 10.41 -12.14 -3.59
CA SER A 81 8.97 -12.27 -3.88
C SER A 81 8.17 -12.94 -2.75
N PRO A 82 8.52 -14.15 -2.27
CA PRO A 82 7.77 -14.79 -1.19
C PRO A 82 7.85 -14.05 0.15
N LEU A 83 8.92 -13.29 0.41
CA LEU A 83 9.04 -12.50 1.63
C LEU A 83 8.12 -11.27 1.57
N CYS A 84 8.14 -10.54 0.45
CA CYS A 84 7.28 -9.38 0.23
C CYS A 84 5.79 -9.77 0.17
N GLU A 85 5.46 -10.92 -0.42
CA GLU A 85 4.08 -11.44 -0.44
C GLU A 85 3.53 -11.68 0.96
N ARG A 86 4.35 -12.25 1.87
CA ARG A 86 3.97 -12.48 3.26
C ARG A 86 3.82 -11.18 4.03
N LEU A 87 4.79 -10.28 3.94
CA LEU A 87 4.70 -8.95 4.55
C LEU A 87 3.43 -8.21 4.10
N THR A 88 3.15 -8.20 2.80
CA THR A 88 1.95 -7.55 2.25
C THR A 88 0.67 -8.20 2.77
N THR A 89 0.67 -9.53 2.88
CA THR A 89 -0.47 -10.30 3.40
C THR A 89 -0.73 -9.99 4.86
N ASP A 90 0.30 -9.96 5.70
CA ASP A 90 0.15 -9.66 7.13
C ASP A 90 -0.30 -8.21 7.37
N VAL A 91 0.25 -7.25 6.61
CA VAL A 91 -0.17 -5.83 6.69
C VAL A 91 -1.61 -5.65 6.20
N ALA A 92 -1.94 -6.16 5.01
CA ALA A 92 -3.28 -6.02 4.44
C ALA A 92 -4.33 -6.78 5.26
N GLY A 93 -4.00 -7.99 5.74
CA GLY A 93 -4.85 -8.81 6.59
C GLY A 93 -5.15 -8.13 7.93
N GLN A 94 -4.14 -7.57 8.59
CA GLN A 94 -4.34 -6.83 9.83
C GLN A 94 -5.11 -5.53 9.62
N LEU A 95 -4.91 -4.83 8.51
CA LEU A 95 -5.68 -3.63 8.19
C LEU A 95 -7.17 -3.95 7.94
N ALA A 96 -7.45 -5.03 7.20
CA ALA A 96 -8.80 -5.42 6.81
C ALA A 96 -9.58 -6.12 7.95
N PHE A 97 -8.92 -7.02 8.68
CA PHE A 97 -9.56 -7.92 9.64
C PHE A 97 -9.13 -7.67 11.09
N ARG A 98 -8.19 -6.76 11.34
CA ARG A 98 -7.65 -6.46 12.69
C ARG A 98 -7.07 -7.67 13.41
N GLN A 99 -6.66 -8.69 12.64
CA GLN A 99 -6.14 -9.95 13.14
C GLN A 99 -4.79 -10.25 12.48
N PRO A 100 -3.74 -10.61 13.25
CA PRO A 100 -2.49 -11.08 12.68
C PRO A 100 -2.70 -12.40 11.93
N LEU A 101 -2.16 -12.48 10.71
CA LEU A 101 -2.17 -13.70 9.91
C LEU A 101 -0.86 -14.51 10.07
N ASP A 102 0.17 -13.91 10.65
CA ASP A 102 1.46 -14.51 10.98
C ASP A 102 2.10 -15.26 9.80
N THR A 103 1.89 -14.82 8.56
CA THR A 103 2.38 -15.54 7.37
C THR A 103 3.90 -15.49 7.22
N GLN A 104 4.53 -14.46 7.80
CA GLN A 104 5.98 -14.32 7.87
C GLN A 104 6.65 -15.40 8.74
N THR A 105 6.04 -15.74 9.89
CA THR A 105 6.62 -16.61 10.92
C THR A 105 6.07 -18.04 10.87
N GLU A 106 4.75 -18.19 10.68
CA GLU A 106 4.04 -19.46 10.78
C GLU A 106 3.92 -20.16 9.41
N GLU A 107 4.56 -21.32 9.28
CA GLU A 107 4.55 -22.07 8.02
C GLU A 107 3.14 -22.49 7.57
N ARG A 108 2.28 -22.86 8.53
CA ARG A 108 0.87 -23.22 8.27
C ARG A 108 0.08 -22.10 7.58
N ASN A 109 0.48 -20.85 7.75
CA ASN A 109 -0.20 -19.67 7.22
C ASN A 109 0.39 -19.21 5.88
N ARG A 110 1.46 -19.83 5.37
CA ARG A 110 2.10 -19.43 4.11
C ARG A 110 1.25 -19.67 2.85
N ALA A 111 0.11 -20.34 2.98
CA ALA A 111 -0.87 -20.49 1.91
C ALA A 111 -1.75 -19.24 1.71
N PHE A 112 -1.88 -18.37 2.72
CA PHE A 112 -2.75 -17.18 2.67
C PHE A 112 -2.41 -16.19 1.54
N PRO A 113 -1.14 -15.86 1.25
CA PRO A 113 -0.82 -14.94 0.15
C PRO A 113 -1.40 -15.39 -1.19
N ARG A 114 -1.34 -16.70 -1.49
CA ARG A 114 -1.91 -17.28 -2.71
C ARG A 114 -3.44 -17.18 -2.74
N ALA A 115 -4.09 -17.43 -1.60
CA ALA A 115 -5.53 -17.28 -1.49
C ALA A 115 -5.95 -15.82 -1.70
N MET A 116 -5.25 -14.84 -1.13
CA MET A 116 -5.54 -13.42 -1.31
C MET A 116 -5.35 -12.95 -2.75
N ILE A 117 -4.27 -13.38 -3.43
CA ILE A 117 -4.01 -13.02 -4.82
C ILE A 117 -5.10 -13.57 -5.75
N SER A 118 -5.60 -14.79 -5.51
CA SER A 118 -6.68 -15.37 -6.33
C SER A 118 -7.98 -14.55 -6.30
N MET A 119 -8.24 -13.80 -5.23
CA MET A 119 -9.41 -12.92 -5.15
C MET A 119 -9.29 -11.68 -6.06
N ASN A 120 -8.07 -11.23 -6.37
CA ASN A 120 -7.87 -10.10 -7.28
C ASN A 120 -8.27 -10.44 -8.74
N GLY A 121 -8.16 -11.71 -9.14
CA GLY A 121 -8.56 -12.18 -10.47
C GLY A 121 -10.05 -12.06 -10.75
N LEU A 122 -10.89 -11.99 -9.70
CA LEU A 122 -12.35 -11.83 -9.83
C LEU A 122 -12.78 -10.37 -10.12
N VAL A 123 -11.92 -9.39 -9.84
CA VAL A 123 -12.25 -7.97 -10.04
C VAL A 123 -12.12 -7.56 -11.52
N SER A 124 -11.29 -8.25 -12.31
CA SER A 124 -11.12 -7.98 -13.74
C SER A 124 -12.23 -8.56 -14.64
N ILE A 125 -13.18 -9.33 -14.10
CA ILE A 125 -14.20 -10.04 -14.90
C ILE A 125 -15.57 -9.34 -14.91
N SER A 126 -15.67 -8.10 -14.41
CA SER A 126 -16.91 -7.30 -14.44
C SER A 126 -16.74 -5.95 -15.11
N SER A 127 -15.84 -5.85 -16.07
CA SER A 127 -15.70 -4.71 -16.98
C SER A 127 -15.95 -5.15 -18.42
N GLU A 128 -17.12 -5.72 -18.68
CA GLU A 128 -17.73 -5.84 -20.02
C GLU A 128 -19.19 -5.39 -19.95
#